data_AF-A0A940R227-F1
#
_entry.id   AF-A0A940R227-F1
#
_cell.length_a   1.000
_cell.length_b   1.000
_cell.length_c   1.000
_cell.angle_alpha   90.00
_cell.angle_beta   90.00
_cell.angle_gamma   90.00
#
_symmetry.space_group_name_H-M   'P 1'
#
loop_
_entity.id
_entity.type
_entity.pdbx_description
1 polymer ?
#
loop_
_entity_poly.entity_id
_entity_poly.type
_entity_poly.pdbx_seq_one_letter_code
_entity_poly.pdbx_strand_id
1 'polypeptide(L)' 'PAMRELVKPGHNGIIVASRSAVALAESIEWFLQHRKVFNRATIAEEASNKYSYDAVGKMFADWYQSIKG' A
#
# COMPACT_ATOMS: atom_id res chain seq x y z
N PRO A 1 6.25 -2.02 -11.44
CA PRO A 1 5.82 -3.35 -10.94
C PRO A 1 5.53 -3.37 -9.43
N ALA A 2 6.39 -2.81 -8.56
CA ALA A 2 6.18 -2.80 -7.10
C ALA A 2 4.91 -2.08 -6.61
N MET A 3 4.48 -0.99 -7.27
CA MET A 3 3.32 -0.21 -6.82
C MET A 3 1.98 -0.97 -6.86
N ARG A 4 1.83 -1.96 -7.76
CA ARG A 4 0.58 -2.73 -7.87
C ARG A 4 0.40 -3.73 -6.72
N GLU A 5 1.50 -4.13 -6.08
CA GLU A 5 1.48 -5.02 -4.91
C GLU A 5 1.20 -4.25 -3.61
N LEU A 6 1.56 -2.95 -3.59
CA LEU A 6 1.41 -2.08 -2.42
C LEU A 6 0.07 -1.33 -2.42
N VAL A 7 -0.41 -0.93 -3.59
CA VAL A 7 -1.63 -0.13 -3.74
C VAL A 7 -2.80 -1.00 -4.17
N LYS A 8 -3.85 -1.01 -3.34
CA LYS A 8 -5.18 -1.56 -3.60
C LYS A 8 -6.13 -0.42 -3.98
N PRO A 9 -6.54 -0.33 -5.25
CA PRO A 9 -7.48 0.70 -5.72
C PRO A 9 -8.74 0.77 -4.85
N GLY A 10 -9.14 1.97 -4.46
CA GLY A 10 -10.34 2.21 -3.64
C GLY A 10 -10.17 1.95 -2.14
N HIS A 11 -9.00 1.47 -1.70
CA HIS A 11 -8.72 1.21 -0.28
C HIS A 11 -7.57 2.06 0.26
N ASN A 12 -6.38 1.97 -0.34
CA ASN A 12 -5.19 2.69 0.14
C ASN A 12 -4.50 3.54 -0.95
N GLY A 13 -5.10 3.63 -2.14
CA GLY A 13 -4.66 4.57 -3.17
C GLY A 13 -5.41 4.41 -4.49
N ILE A 14 -4.90 5.10 -5.51
CA ILE A 14 -5.39 5.09 -6.89
C ILE A 14 -4.22 4.73 -7.79
N ILE A 15 -4.44 3.83 -8.75
CA ILE A 15 -3.43 3.48 -9.75
C ILE A 15 -3.83 4.11 -11.08
N VAL A 16 -2.93 4.90 -11.65
CA VAL A 16 -3.15 5.62 -12.89
C VAL A 16 -2.34 4.98 -14.01
N ALA A 17 -2.86 5.05 -15.24
CA ALA A 17 -2.14 4.63 -16.44
C ALA A 17 -0.81 5.38 -16.58
N SER A 18 0.25 4.64 -16.90
CA SER A 18 1.58 5.23 -17.09
C SER A 18 1.57 6.24 -18.24
N ARG A 19 2.29 7.35 -18.07
CA ARG A 19 2.48 8.41 -19.08
C ARG A 19 1.19 9.07 -19.57
N SER A 20 0.08 9.00 -18.83
CA SER A 20 -1.15 9.73 -19.13
C SER A 20 -1.36 10.88 -18.15
N ALA A 21 -1.08 12.11 -18.59
CA ALA A 21 -1.34 13.30 -17.80
C ALA A 21 -2.85 13.53 -17.58
N VAL A 22 -3.67 13.17 -18.57
CA VAL A 22 -5.14 13.27 -18.49
C VAL A 22 -5.68 12.34 -17.39
N ALA A 23 -5.29 11.07 -17.41
CA ALA A 23 -5.75 10.11 -16.41
C ALA A 23 -5.28 10.47 -14.99
N LEU A 24 -4.12 11.13 -14.87
CA LEU A 24 -3.64 11.65 -13.59
C LEU A 24 -4.50 12.82 -13.11
N ALA A 25 -4.80 13.79 -13.98
CA ALA A 25 -5.65 14.93 -13.65
C ALA A 25 -7.05 14.49 -13.20
N GLU A 26 -7.69 13.58 -13.95
CA GLU A 26 -9.01 13.00 -13.60
C GLU A 26 -8.98 12.30 -12.24
N SER A 27 -7.91 11.56 -11.95
CA SER A 27 -7.74 10.86 -10.66
C SER A 27 -7.55 11.84 -9.49
N ILE A 28 -6.84 12.95 -9.71
CA ILE A 28 -6.68 14.02 -8.72
C ILE A 28 -8.03 14.70 -8.45
N GLU A 29 -8.77 15.05 -9.49
CA GLU A 29 -10.09 15.66 -9.36
C GLU A 29 -11.04 14.76 -8.58
N TRP A 30 -11.10 13.48 -8.95
CA TRP A 30 -11.89 12.49 -8.23
C TRP A 30 -11.50 12.39 -6.75
N PHE A 31 -10.20 12.37 -6.45
CA PHE A 31 -9.70 12.30 -5.07
C PHE A 31 -10.14 13.51 -4.23
N LEU A 32 -10.09 14.72 -4.80
CA LEU A 32 -10.52 15.94 -4.10
C LEU A 32 -12.00 15.87 -3.70
N GLN A 33 -12.84 15.30 -4.57
CA GLN A 33 -14.26 15.10 -4.32
C GLN A 33 -14.53 13.97 -3.30
N HIS A 34 -13.67 12.94 -3.27
CA HIS A 34 -13.84 11.72 -2.48
C HIS A 34 -12.83 11.56 -1.33
N ARG A 35 -12.30 12.67 -0.79
CA ARG A 35 -11.19 12.68 0.18
C ARG A 35 -11.36 11.79 1.42
N LYS A 36 -12.60 11.43 1.77
CA LYS A 36 -12.95 10.60 2.94
C LYS A 36 -12.92 9.10 2.66
N VAL A 37 -12.82 8.68 1.39
CA VAL A 37 -12.76 7.25 1.01
C VAL A 37 -11.54 6.57 1.60
N PHE A 38 -10.42 7.29 1.73
CA PHE A 38 -9.18 6.75 2.27
C PHE A 38 -9.07 7.00 3.77
N ASN A 39 -9.26 5.96 4.58
CA ASN A 39 -9.05 6.03 6.02
C ASN A 39 -7.56 5.96 6.35
N ARG A 40 -6.97 7.12 6.66
CA ARG A 40 -5.54 7.25 6.97
C ARG A 40 -5.09 6.36 8.11
N ALA A 41 -5.88 6.22 9.17
CA ALA A 41 -5.52 5.43 10.34
C ALA A 41 -5.43 3.95 9.96
N THR A 42 -6.46 3.43 9.27
CA THR A 42 -6.48 2.05 8.79
C THR A 42 -5.34 1.75 7.81
N ILE A 43 -5.07 2.66 6.88
CA ILE A 43 -3.97 2.49 5.92
C ILE A 43 -2.62 2.43 6.64
N ALA A 44 -2.39 3.30 7.63
CA ALA A 44 -1.15 3.33 8.40
C ALA A 44 -0.97 2.06 9.26
N GLU A 45 -2.04 1.61 9.91
CA GLU A 45 -2.06 0.36 10.68
C GLU A 45 -1.73 -0.85 9.81
N GLU A 46 -2.38 -0.98 8.65
CA GLU A 46 -2.11 -2.08 7.71
C GLU A 46 -0.67 -2.06 7.19
N ALA A 47 -0.14 -0.87 6.89
CA ALA A 47 1.24 -0.73 6.45
C ALA A 47 2.22 -1.13 7.56
N SER A 48 1.98 -0.71 8.80
CA SER A 48 2.80 -1.08 9.96
C SER A 48 2.78 -2.59 10.20
N ASN A 49 1.60 -3.22 10.15
CA ASN A 49 1.45 -4.65 10.39
C ASN A 49 2.18 -5.52 9.35
N LYS A 50 2.34 -5.02 8.12
CA LYS A 50 2.97 -5.77 7.03
C LYS A 50 4.45 -5.46 6.83
N TYR A 51 4.84 -4.21 7.04
CA TYR A 51 6.11 -3.69 6.55
C TYR A 51 6.96 -3.04 7.64
N SER A 52 6.53 -3.05 8.91
CA SER A 52 7.37 -2.60 10.01
C SER A 52 8.63 -3.46 10.15
N TYR A 53 9.67 -2.86 10.73
CA TYR A 53 10.92 -3.57 11.03
C TYR A 53 10.65 -4.83 11.87
N ASP A 54 9.77 -4.72 12.86
CA ASP A 54 9.41 -5.84 13.73
C ASP A 54 8.69 -6.95 12.95
N ALA A 55 7.73 -6.60 12.09
CA ALA A 55 6.99 -7.58 11.28
C ALA A 55 7.93 -8.32 10.31
N VAL A 56 8.75 -7.59 9.55
CA VAL A 56 9.68 -8.18 8.59
C VAL A 56 10.80 -8.94 9.30
N GLY A 57 11.35 -8.39 10.38
CA GLY A 57 12.37 -9.02 11.20
C GLY A 57 11.90 -10.35 11.77
N LYS A 58 10.65 -10.42 12.25
CA LYS A 58 10.02 -11.66 12.69
C LYS A 58 9.93 -12.69 11.57
N MET A 59 9.51 -12.29 10.35
CA MET A 59 9.43 -13.22 9.22
C MET A 59 10.77 -13.88 8.91
N PHE A 60 11.87 -13.10 8.92
CA PHE A 60 13.21 -13.65 8.70
C PHE A 60 13.68 -14.53 9.86
N ALA A 61 13.40 -14.13 11.10
CA ALA A 61 13.75 -14.92 12.28
C ALA A 61 13.02 -16.27 12.30
N ASP A 62 11.72 -16.26 12.04
CA ASP A 62 10.88 -17.48 11.98
C ASP A 62 11.38 -18.40 10.85
N TRP A 63 11.72 -17.85 9.68
CA TRP A 63 12.29 -18.62 8.58
C TRP A 63 13.66 -19.23 8.93
N TYR A 64 14.55 -18.47 9.55
CA TYR A 64 15.85 -18.97 9.99
C TYR A 64 15.72 -20.14 10.97
N GLN A 65 14.81 -20.04 11.94
CA GLN A 65 14.53 -21.13 12.88
C GLN A 65 13.97 -22.37 12.17
N SER A 66 13.13 -22.20 11.15
CA SER A 66 12.53 -23.32 10.40
C SER A 66 13.54 -24.17 9.63
N ILE A 67 14.71 -23.61 9.28
CA ILE A 67 15.79 -24.31 8.59
C ILE A 67 16.76 -24.96 9.59
N LYS A 68 16.88 -24.39 10.79
CA LYS A 68 17.83 -24.84 11.81
C LYS A 68 17.32 -26.01 12.64
N GLY A 69 16.00 -26.19 12.71
CA GLY A 69 15.34 -27.38 13.26
C GLY A 69 15.37 -28.54 12.28
#